data_AF-A0A9E2EU77-F1
#
_entry.id   AF-A0A9E2EU77-F1
#
_cell.length_a   1.000
_cell.length_b   1.000
_cell.length_c   1.000
_cell.angle_alpha   90.00
_cell.angle_beta   90.00
_cell.angle_gamma   90.00
#
_symmetry.space_group_name_H-M   'P 1'
#
loop_
_entity.id
_entity.type
_entity.pdbx_description
1 polymer ?
#
loop_
_entity_poly.entity_id
_entity_poly.type
_entity_poly.pdbx_seq_one_letter_code
_entity_poly.pdbx_strand_id
1 'polypeptide(L)' 'MVVQQYYRFLLLILSLSFVNWIDAQVNIPPNIQAEGNQFYCPLTQINVVSAFDIIDPDDMGIESLHIQITSGYNG' A
#
# COMPACT_ATOMS: atom_id res chain seq x y z
N MET A 1 37.68 -36.88 -3.82
CA MET A 1 36.22 -36.73 -4.03
C MET A 1 35.52 -36.07 -2.83
N VAL A 2 35.84 -36.46 -1.59
CA VAL A 2 35.20 -35.93 -0.36
C VAL A 2 35.51 -34.44 -0.08
N VAL A 3 36.75 -33.99 -0.29
CA VAL A 3 37.16 -32.57 -0.09
C VAL A 3 36.37 -31.60 -0.98
N GLN A 4 36.15 -31.96 -2.25
CA GLN A 4 35.35 -31.16 -3.19
C GLN A 4 33.88 -31.04 -2.76
N GLN A 5 33.36 -32.08 -2.10
CA GLN A 5 32.00 -32.11 -1.59
C GLN A 5 31.83 -31.13 -0.42
N TYR A 6 32.84 -30.99 0.46
CA TYR A 6 32.83 -29.98 1.53
C TYR A 6 32.80 -28.55 0.98
N TYR A 7 33.58 -28.23 -0.06
CA TYR A 7 33.53 -26.90 -0.68
C TYR A 7 32.18 -26.60 -1.32
N ARG A 8 31.52 -27.60 -1.91
CA ARG A 8 30.16 -27.45 -2.47
C ARG A 8 29.12 -27.20 -1.37
N PHE A 9 29.20 -27.93 -0.26
CA PHE A 9 28.32 -27.72 0.88
C PHE A 9 28.57 -26.36 1.54
N LEU A 10 29.83 -25.94 1.68
CA LEU A 10 30.21 -24.63 2.21
C LEU A 10 29.64 -23.49 1.36
N LEU A 11 29.78 -23.57 0.03
CA LEU A 11 29.25 -22.57 -0.90
C LEU A 11 27.71 -22.49 -0.86
N LEU A 12 27.03 -23.62 -0.71
CA LEU A 12 25.58 -23.68 -0.55
C LEU A 12 25.14 -22.98 0.75
N ILE A 13 25.78 -23.30 1.88
CA ILE A 13 25.48 -22.69 3.18
C ILE A 13 25.74 -21.18 3.15
N LEU A 14 26.86 -20.75 2.54
CA LEU A 14 27.20 -19.33 2.39
C LEU A 14 26.16 -18.61 1.53
N SER A 15 25.66 -19.22 0.44
CA SER A 15 24.64 -18.60 -0.41
C SER A 15 23.27 -18.47 0.28
N LEU A 16 22.90 -19.43 1.12
CA LEU A 16 21.63 -19.45 1.88
C LEU A 16 21.63 -18.48 3.07
N SER A 17 22.80 -18.07 3.57
CA SER A 17 22.90 -17.05 4.62
C SER A 17 22.62 -15.62 4.15
N PHE A 18 22.69 -15.33 2.84
CA PHE A 18 22.47 -13.98 2.30
C PHE A 18 21.01 -13.67 1.93
N VAL A 19 20.13 -14.67 1.81
CA VAL A 19 18.73 -14.46 1.37
C VAL A 19 17.79 -13.92 2.47
N ASN A 20 18.23 -13.87 3.72
CA ASN A 20 17.39 -13.43 4.86
C ASN A 20 17.36 -11.90 5.06
N TRP A 21 18.03 -11.13 4.19
CA TRP A 21 18.17 -9.66 4.31
C TRP A 21 17.57 -8.92 3.09
N ILE A 22 16.60 -9.54 2.42
CA ILE A 22 15.94 -8.94 1.26
C ILE A 22 14.49 -8.69 1.65
N ASP A 23 14.23 -7.51 2.22
CA ASP A 23 12.88 -7.00 2.35
C ASP A 23 12.42 -6.59 0.95
N ALA A 24 11.44 -7.31 0.40
CA ALA A 24 11.02 -7.09 -0.98
C ALA A 24 10.38 -5.70 -1.18
N GLN A 25 9.80 -5.10 -0.13
CA GLN A 25 9.08 -3.82 -0.17
C GLN A 25 9.09 -3.14 1.21
N VAL A 26 9.62 -1.92 1.30
CA VAL A 26 9.54 -1.04 2.49
C VAL A 26 8.71 0.21 2.14
N ASN A 27 7.53 0.00 1.53
CA ASN A 27 6.60 1.08 1.21
C ASN A 27 5.44 1.07 2.19
N ILE A 28 5.10 2.24 2.73
CA ILE A 28 3.89 2.42 3.54
C ILE A 28 2.77 2.83 2.57
N PRO A 29 1.57 2.23 2.65
CA PRO A 29 0.49 2.62 1.76
C PRO A 29 -0.05 4.01 2.14
N PRO A 30 -0.53 4.80 1.17
CA PRO A 30 -1.16 6.08 1.45
C PRO A 30 -2.45 5.91 2.25
N ASN A 31 -2.76 6.91 3.07
CA ASN A 31 -4.01 6.99 3.83
C ASN A 31 -4.96 8.02 3.19
N ILE A 32 -6.23 7.63 3.02
CA ILE A 32 -7.29 8.52 2.52
C ILE A 32 -8.09 9.03 3.71
N GLN A 33 -8.13 10.35 3.90
CA GLN A 33 -8.89 11.01 4.94
C GLN A 33 -9.99 11.86 4.32
N ALA A 34 -11.20 11.71 4.83
CA ALA A 34 -12.35 12.44 4.36
C ALA A 34 -13.24 12.82 5.55
N GLU A 35 -13.61 14.10 5.62
CA GLU A 35 -14.52 14.61 6.64
C GLU A 35 -15.74 15.23 5.97
N GLY A 36 -16.92 14.99 6.53
CA GLY A 36 -18.16 15.55 6.02
C GLY A 36 -19.36 15.11 6.85
N ASN A 37 -20.34 16.00 6.94
CA ASN A 37 -21.67 15.75 7.52
C ASN A 37 -22.66 16.84 7.05
N GLN A 38 -22.50 17.28 5.81
CA GLN A 38 -23.28 18.38 5.26
C GLN A 38 -24.72 17.94 5.04
N PHE A 39 -25.65 18.83 5.35
CA PHE A 39 -27.05 18.58 5.05
C PHE A 39 -27.27 18.61 3.53
N TYR A 40 -27.89 17.56 2.98
CA TYR A 40 -28.24 17.48 1.57
C TYR A 40 -29.68 17.94 1.34
N CYS A 41 -29.84 19.02 0.56
CA CYS A 41 -31.13 19.43 0.02
C CYS A 41 -31.36 18.78 -1.35
N PRO A 42 -32.48 18.06 -1.57
CA PRO A 42 -32.77 17.46 -2.87
C PRO A 42 -32.74 18.49 -4.01
N LEU A 43 -32.27 18.06 -5.18
CA LEU A 43 -32.13 18.87 -6.39
C LEU A 43 -31.07 19.99 -6.29
N THR A 44 -30.20 19.94 -5.28
CA THR A 44 -29.06 20.85 -5.17
C THR A 44 -27.75 20.09 -5.40
N GLN A 45 -26.73 20.80 -5.90
CA GLN A 45 -25.38 20.27 -6.00
C GLN A 45 -24.57 20.70 -4.78
N ILE A 46 -23.97 19.72 -4.11
CA ILE A 46 -23.00 19.95 -3.02
C ILE A 46 -21.79 19.04 -3.23
N ASN A 47 -20.67 19.38 -2.61
CA ASN A 47 -19.54 18.47 -2.51
C ASN A 47 -19.90 17.28 -1.59
N VAL A 48 -19.35 16.10 -1.88
CA VAL A 48 -19.61 14.87 -1.09
C VAL A 48 -18.98 14.97 0.30
N VAL A 49 -17.86 15.67 0.44
CA VAL A 49 -17.08 15.85 1.68
C VAL A 49 -16.62 17.31 1.79
N SER A 50 -16.36 17.78 3.01
CA SER A 50 -15.90 19.15 3.28
C SER A 50 -14.40 19.28 3.29
N ALA A 51 -13.71 18.19 3.64
CA ALA A 51 -12.27 18.07 3.54
C ALA A 51 -11.92 16.69 2.99
N PHE A 52 -10.88 16.64 2.17
CA PHE A 52 -10.36 15.42 1.59
C PHE A 52 -8.85 15.56 1.48
N ASP A 53 -8.12 14.56 1.95
CA ASP A 53 -6.67 14.51 1.87
C ASP A 53 -6.17 13.08 1.60
N ILE A 54 -5.00 13.00 0.98
CA ILE A 54 -4.28 11.76 0.73
C ILE A 54 -2.88 11.95 1.29
N ILE A 55 -2.59 11.21 2.36
CA ILE A 55 -1.34 11.34 3.08
C ILE A 55 -0.50 10.11 2.80
N ASP A 56 0.61 10.31 2.10
CA ASP A 56 1.66 9.32 1.89
C ASP A 56 2.91 9.73 2.69
N PRO A 57 3.39 8.90 3.64
CA PRO A 57 4.47 9.29 4.53
C PRO A 57 5.88 9.06 3.96
N ASP A 58 6.02 8.33 2.85
CA ASP A 58 7.33 7.87 2.36
C ASP A 58 7.54 8.01 0.84
N ASP A 59 6.51 8.26 0.05
CA ASP A 59 6.64 8.63 -1.36
C ASP A 59 5.81 9.86 -1.78
N MET A 60 6.08 10.36 -3.00
CA MET A 60 5.31 11.45 -3.59
C MET A 60 4.56 10.95 -4.81
N GLY A 61 3.26 10.75 -4.64
CA GLY A 61 2.31 10.66 -5.73
C GLY A 61 1.65 9.29 -5.84
N ILE A 62 0.33 9.34 -6.06
CA ILE A 62 -0.48 8.18 -6.41
C ILE A 62 -0.65 8.13 -7.93
N GLU A 63 -0.43 6.95 -8.52
CA GLU A 63 -0.62 6.75 -9.97
C GLU A 63 -2.07 7.00 -10.38
N SER A 64 -3.03 6.53 -9.57
CA SER A 64 -4.46 6.79 -9.80
C SER A 64 -5.29 6.63 -8.53
N LEU A 65 -6.38 7.40 -8.45
CA LEU A 65 -7.46 7.22 -7.47
C LEU A 65 -8.79 7.06 -8.21
N HIS A 66 -9.54 6.04 -7.86
CA HIS A 66 -10.87 5.77 -8.43
C HIS A 66 -11.91 5.77 -7.33
N ILE A 67 -12.91 6.66 -7.44
CA ILE A 67 -14.05 6.72 -6.53
C ILE A 67 -15.26 6.12 -7.24
N GLN A 68 -15.81 5.05 -6.68
CA GLN A 68 -17.06 4.46 -7.14
C GLN A 68 -18.20 4.86 -6.20
N ILE A 69 -19.21 5.52 -6.75
CA ILE A 69 -20.45 5.82 -6.04
C ILE A 69 -21.46 4.76 -6.42
N THR A 70 -21.93 3.97 -5.45
CA THR A 70 -23.05 3.05 -5.64
C THR A 70 -24.28 3.58 -4.92
N SER A 71 -25.44 3.41 -5.53
CA SER A 71 -26.72 3.63 -4.85
C SER A 71 -27.05 2.42 -3.98
N GLY A 72 -27.61 2.63 -2.78
CA GLY A 72 -28.24 1.56 -2.00
C GLY A 72 -27.43 0.97 -0.84
N TYR A 73 -26.45 1.70 -0.29
CA TYR A 73 -25.86 1.33 1.00
C TYR A 73 -26.85 1.67 2.12
N ASN A 74 -27.73 0.73 2.44
CA ASN A 74 -28.55 0.80 3.65
C ASN A 74 -27.68 0.30 4.80
N GLY A 75 -27.22 1.22 5.65
CA GLY A 75 -26.58 0.88 6.93
C GLY A 75 -27.55 0.25 7.92
#